data_AF-A0A671KXD3-F1
#
_entry.id   AF-A0A671KXD3-F1
#
_cell.length_a   1.000
_cell.length_b   1.000
_cell.length_c   1.000
_cell.angle_alpha   90.00
_cell.angle_beta   90.00
_cell.angle_gamma   90.00
#
_symmetry.space_group_name_H-M   'P 1'
#
loop_
_entity.id
_entity.type
_entity.pdbx_description
1 polymer ?
#
loop_
_entity_poly.entity_id
_entity_poly.type
_entity_poly.pdbx_seq_one_letter_code
_entity_poly.pdbx_strand_id
1 'polypeptide(L)'
;MFYFYFFFIFFCRGVHSTLPKSTEQMDGNTSLAVGVKGHARSFYFLSRYRRLLSTITMGKFMKPGKVVMVLAGRYAGRKAVIVKNIDDGTSDRPYSHALVAGIDRYPRKVTTTMGKKKIAKRSKIKAFVKVFNYNHLMPTRYSVDIPLDKTVVNKDVFRDPALKRKARREAKVKFEERYKTGKNKWFFQKLRF
;
A
#
# COMPACT_ATOMS: atom_id res chain seq x y z
N MET A 1 -32.35 10.89 -23.08
CA MET A 1 -32.29 9.86 -24.14
C MET A 1 -32.05 10.52 -25.50
N PHE A 2 -30.93 11.24 -25.67
CA PHE A 2 -30.62 12.00 -26.91
C PHE A 2 -29.11 12.14 -27.19
N TYR A 3 -28.27 11.27 -26.60
CA TYR A 3 -26.80 11.32 -26.76
C TYR A 3 -26.22 9.98 -27.23
N PHE A 4 -27.00 9.18 -27.95
CA PHE A 4 -26.56 7.85 -28.42
C PHE A 4 -26.50 7.72 -29.94
N TYR A 5 -26.79 8.78 -30.70
CA TYR A 5 -26.97 8.66 -32.16
C TYR A 5 -25.95 9.38 -33.04
N PHE A 6 -24.91 10.01 -32.47
CA PHE A 6 -23.92 10.75 -33.28
C PHE A 6 -22.55 10.07 -33.42
N PHE A 7 -22.33 8.93 -32.77
CA PHE A 7 -21.02 8.25 -32.80
C PHE A 7 -20.91 7.14 -33.87
N PHE A 8 -21.97 6.91 -34.66
CA PHE A 8 -22.03 5.77 -35.58
C PHE A 8 -21.80 6.11 -37.06
N ILE A 9 -21.45 7.35 -37.42
CA ILE A 9 -21.26 7.77 -38.83
C ILE A 9 -19.83 8.25 -39.11
N PHE A 10 -18.82 7.59 -38.55
CA PHE A 10 -17.43 7.77 -39.02
C PHE A 10 -16.61 6.47 -38.97
N PHE A 11 -17.30 5.33 -39.12
CA PHE A 11 -16.69 4.01 -39.21
C PHE A 11 -17.14 3.33 -40.50
N CYS A 12 -16.74 3.87 -41.66
CA CYS A 12 -16.74 3.14 -42.93
C CYS A 12 -16.06 3.95 -44.04
N ARG A 13 -14.72 3.88 -44.08
CA ARG A 13 -13.96 3.92 -45.33
C ARG A 13 -12.54 3.46 -45.04
N GLY A 14 -12.31 2.17 -45.26
CA GLY A 14 -10.99 1.57 -45.17
C GLY A 14 -10.08 2.04 -46.30
N VAL A 15 -8.77 2.00 -46.03
CA VAL A 15 -7.76 1.59 -47.00
C VAL A 15 -6.71 0.77 -46.24
N HIS A 16 -6.40 -0.37 -46.84
CA HIS A 16 -5.51 -1.43 -46.40
C HIS A 16 -4.14 -1.19 -47.03
N SER A 17 -3.04 -1.19 -46.26
CA SER A 17 -1.70 -1.56 -46.78
C SER A 17 -0.59 -1.56 -45.71
N THR A 18 -0.03 -2.77 -45.51
CA THR A 18 1.40 -3.13 -45.35
C THR A 18 2.26 -2.48 -44.25
N LEU A 19 2.69 -3.34 -43.31
CA LEU A 19 3.92 -3.19 -42.52
C LEU A 19 5.16 -3.21 -43.43
N PRO A 20 6.26 -2.56 -43.00
CA PRO A 20 7.47 -3.35 -42.79
C PRO A 20 8.20 -3.06 -41.47
N LYS A 21 8.91 -4.09 -40.99
CA LYS A 21 9.93 -4.03 -39.94
C LYS A 21 11.18 -3.29 -40.47
N SER A 22 11.84 -2.50 -39.63
CA SER A 22 13.31 -2.47 -39.54
C SER A 22 13.75 -1.74 -38.27
N THR A 23 14.67 -2.40 -37.57
CA THR A 23 15.61 -1.88 -36.60
C THR A 23 16.53 -0.85 -37.25
N GLU A 24 16.74 0.31 -36.62
CA GLU A 24 18.04 0.98 -36.61
C GLU A 24 18.10 2.06 -35.53
N GLN A 25 19.25 2.08 -34.87
CA GLN A 25 19.65 2.92 -33.74
C GLN A 25 20.92 3.62 -34.20
N MET A 26 20.94 4.95 -34.30
CA MET A 26 22.16 5.76 -34.32
C MET A 26 21.85 7.23 -33.97
N ASP A 27 22.87 7.84 -33.40
CA ASP A 27 22.94 9.11 -32.67
C ASP A 27 22.93 10.36 -33.55
N GLY A 28 22.87 11.53 -32.90
CA GLY A 28 23.63 12.70 -33.38
C GLY A 28 22.83 13.95 -33.74
N ASN A 29 23.18 15.03 -33.03
CA ASN A 29 22.82 16.42 -33.31
C ASN A 29 22.88 16.82 -34.80
N THR A 30 21.83 17.45 -35.32
CA THR A 30 21.98 18.64 -36.17
C THR A 30 20.71 19.47 -36.23
N SER A 31 20.87 20.74 -35.89
CA SER A 31 19.93 21.83 -36.05
C SER A 31 19.75 22.18 -37.53
N LEU A 32 18.51 22.15 -38.03
CA LEU A 32 18.11 22.96 -39.19
C LEU A 32 16.78 23.64 -38.89
N ALA A 33 16.86 24.93 -38.62
CA ALA A 33 15.73 25.82 -38.61
C ALA A 33 15.23 26.01 -40.04
N VAL A 34 14.05 25.46 -40.35
CA VAL A 34 13.27 25.86 -41.53
C VAL A 34 11.93 26.37 -41.03
N GLY A 35 11.80 27.70 -41.05
CA GLY A 35 10.58 28.38 -40.69
C GLY A 35 9.49 28.16 -41.74
N VAL A 36 8.36 27.58 -41.32
CA VAL A 36 7.10 27.65 -42.05
C VAL A 36 6.11 28.44 -41.21
N LYS A 37 5.83 29.67 -41.65
CA LYS A 37 4.76 30.51 -41.10
C LYS A 37 3.41 29.90 -41.51
N GLY A 38 2.72 29.27 -40.56
CA GLY A 38 1.40 28.67 -40.80
C GLY A 38 0.53 28.65 -39.54
N HIS A 39 -0.40 29.61 -39.45
CA HIS A 39 -1.68 29.54 -38.72
C HIS A 39 -1.68 28.93 -37.30
N ALA A 40 -1.22 29.74 -36.34
CA ALA A 40 -1.19 29.46 -34.90
C ALA A 40 -2.56 29.50 -34.18
N ARG A 41 -3.65 28.99 -34.79
CA ARG A 41 -4.99 29.04 -34.17
C ARG A 41 -5.80 27.73 -34.11
N SER A 42 -5.27 26.62 -34.62
CA SER A 42 -5.95 25.30 -34.53
C SER A 42 -5.18 24.23 -33.73
N PHE A 43 -4.03 24.58 -33.14
CA PHE A 43 -3.19 23.62 -32.40
C PHE A 43 -3.38 23.61 -30.87
N TYR A 44 -4.20 24.52 -30.34
CA TYR A 44 -4.45 24.62 -28.89
C TYR A 44 -5.72 23.88 -28.42
N PHE A 45 -6.54 23.35 -29.33
CA PHE A 45 -7.79 22.68 -28.95
C PHE A 45 -7.62 21.17 -28.72
N LEU A 46 -6.66 20.52 -29.38
CA LEU A 46 -6.38 19.08 -29.18
C LEU A 46 -5.21 18.80 -28.23
N SER A 47 -4.41 19.81 -27.85
CA SER A 47 -3.36 19.67 -26.82
C SER A 47 -3.91 19.64 -25.39
N ARG A 48 -5.17 20.05 -25.18
CA ARG A 48 -5.83 20.02 -23.86
C ARG A 48 -6.49 18.68 -23.53
N TYR A 49 -6.69 17.79 -24.49
CA TYR A 49 -7.15 16.41 -24.23
C TYR A 49 -6.02 15.38 -24.14
N ARG A 50 -4.77 15.77 -24.41
CA ARG A 50 -3.57 14.95 -24.16
C ARG A 50 -2.95 15.21 -22.77
N ARG A 51 -3.74 15.65 -21.81
CA ARG A 51 -3.34 15.78 -20.39
C ARG A 51 -4.39 15.20 -19.43
N LEU A 52 -5.29 14.34 -19.94
CA LEU A 52 -6.30 13.63 -19.15
C LEU A 52 -6.33 12.13 -19.44
N LEU A 53 -5.21 11.60 -19.93
CA LEU A 53 -4.91 10.18 -19.86
C LEU A 53 -3.58 10.03 -19.11
N SER A 54 -3.50 10.64 -17.92
CA SER A 54 -2.69 10.04 -16.86
C SER A 54 -3.26 8.64 -16.70
N THR A 55 -2.55 7.65 -17.23
CA THR A 55 -2.81 6.24 -17.04
C THR A 55 -3.38 6.05 -15.63
N ILE A 56 -4.63 5.61 -15.51
CA ILE A 56 -5.20 5.15 -14.25
C ILE A 56 -4.44 3.86 -13.93
N THR A 57 -3.17 4.00 -13.56
CA THR A 57 -2.36 2.92 -13.01
C THR A 57 -3.01 2.64 -11.68
N MET A 58 -3.72 1.52 -11.60
CA MET A 58 -4.36 1.05 -10.38
C MET A 58 -3.32 1.09 -9.25
N GLY A 59 -3.45 2.06 -8.34
CA GLY A 59 -2.43 2.32 -7.33
C GLY A 59 -2.28 1.14 -6.36
N LYS A 60 -1.03 0.73 -6.09
CA LYS A 60 -0.75 -0.33 -5.11
C LYS A 60 -1.34 0.03 -3.74
N PHE A 61 -2.24 -0.80 -3.20
CA PHE A 61 -2.93 -0.53 -1.93
C PHE A 61 -2.19 -1.12 -0.70
N MET A 62 -1.31 -2.10 -0.89
CA MET A 62 -0.50 -2.73 0.15
C MET A 62 0.75 -1.89 0.48
N LYS A 63 0.53 -0.71 1.05
CA LYS A 63 1.60 0.23 1.45
C LYS A 63 1.97 0.08 2.93
N PRO A 64 3.19 0.43 3.34
CA PRO A 64 3.54 0.53 4.75
C PRO A 64 2.61 1.51 5.48
N GLY A 65 2.26 1.21 6.73
CA GLY A 65 1.28 1.99 7.51
C GLY A 65 -0.19 1.62 7.25
N LYS A 66 -0.48 0.78 6.24
CA LYS A 66 -1.83 0.24 6.04
C LYS A 66 -2.14 -0.85 7.06
N VAL A 67 -3.39 -0.85 7.52
CA VAL A 67 -3.90 -1.88 8.42
C VAL A 67 -4.40 -3.06 7.59
N VAL A 68 -4.00 -4.24 8.03
CA VAL A 68 -4.39 -5.53 7.47
C VAL A 68 -4.96 -6.41 8.58
N MET A 69 -5.83 -7.33 8.19
CA MET A 69 -6.31 -8.40 9.05
C MET A 69 -5.68 -9.71 8.61
N VAL A 70 -5.19 -10.49 9.58
CA VAL A 70 -4.61 -11.81 9.30
C VAL A 70 -5.73 -12.83 9.15
N LEU A 71 -5.73 -13.59 8.06
CA LEU A 71 -6.71 -14.63 7.77
C LEU A 71 -6.29 -16.00 8.29
N ALA A 72 -4.99 -16.33 8.22
CA ALA A 72 -4.50 -17.68 8.47
C ALA A 72 -3.42 -17.79 9.57
N GLY A 73 -3.33 -18.99 10.15
CA GLY A 73 -2.33 -19.38 11.16
C GLY A 73 -2.67 -18.90 12.58
N ARG A 74 -1.69 -18.99 13.49
CA ARG A 74 -1.87 -18.69 14.93
C ARG A 74 -2.48 -17.30 15.23
N TYR A 75 -2.27 -16.34 14.34
CA TYR A 75 -2.75 -14.97 14.51
C TYR A 75 -3.97 -14.64 13.63
N ALA A 76 -4.72 -15.65 13.16
CA ALA A 76 -5.97 -15.42 12.46
C ALA A 76 -6.93 -14.51 13.26
N GLY A 77 -7.65 -13.64 12.56
CA GLY A 77 -8.54 -12.64 13.15
C GLY A 77 -7.84 -11.50 13.91
N ARG A 78 -6.51 -11.39 13.81
CA ARG A 78 -5.73 -10.31 14.43
C ARG A 78 -5.49 -9.17 13.45
N LYS A 79 -5.59 -7.94 13.96
CA LYS A 79 -5.29 -6.71 13.23
C LYS A 79 -3.80 -6.44 13.33
N ALA A 80 -3.26 -5.96 12.23
CA ALA A 80 -1.84 -5.68 12.13
C ALA A 80 -1.56 -4.55 11.13
N VAL A 81 -0.36 -3.99 11.20
CA VAL A 81 0.12 -2.91 10.34
C VAL A 81 1.25 -3.44 9.48
N ILE A 82 1.22 -3.12 8.19
CA ILE A 82 2.33 -3.40 7.27
C ILE A 82 3.49 -2.48 7.63
N VAL A 83 4.64 -3.07 7.95
CA VAL A 83 5.88 -2.33 8.23
C VAL A 83 6.71 -2.19 6.95
N LYS A 84 6.87 -3.30 6.23
CA LYS A 84 7.60 -3.37 4.96
C LYS A 84 6.84 -4.30 4.01
N ASN A 85 6.52 -3.78 2.83
CA ASN A 85 5.95 -4.54 1.71
C ASN A 85 7.09 -5.09 0.84
N ILE A 86 6.95 -6.33 0.37
CA ILE A 86 7.86 -6.97 -0.60
C ILE A 86 6.99 -7.60 -1.67
N ASP A 87 6.86 -6.89 -2.80
CA ASP A 87 5.95 -7.30 -3.86
C ASP A 87 6.59 -8.34 -4.79
N ASP A 88 7.89 -8.18 -5.09
CA ASP A 88 8.62 -8.98 -6.09
C ASP A 88 9.25 -10.26 -5.50
N GLY A 89 8.97 -10.57 -4.23
CA GLY A 89 9.57 -11.71 -3.54
C GLY A 89 11.02 -11.48 -3.11
N THR A 90 11.67 -12.53 -2.63
CA THR A 90 13.09 -12.57 -2.21
C THR A 90 13.63 -13.96 -2.55
N SER A 91 14.95 -14.12 -2.64
CA SER A 91 15.60 -15.43 -2.86
C SER A 91 15.01 -16.54 -1.99
N ASP A 92 14.79 -16.25 -0.70
CA ASP A 92 14.29 -17.22 0.27
C ASP A 92 12.79 -17.52 0.10
N ARG A 93 12.04 -16.57 -0.48
CA ARG A 93 10.58 -16.57 -0.56
C ARG A 93 10.15 -15.89 -1.87
N PRO A 94 9.96 -16.65 -2.96
CA PRO A 94 9.69 -16.08 -4.27
C PRO A 94 8.30 -15.44 -4.38
N TYR A 95 7.39 -15.69 -3.44
CA TYR A 95 6.06 -15.12 -3.40
C TYR A 95 6.02 -13.73 -2.76
N SER A 96 5.02 -12.92 -3.13
CA SER A 96 4.78 -11.61 -2.54
C SER A 96 4.39 -11.70 -1.06
N HIS A 97 5.05 -10.91 -0.22
CA HIS A 97 4.90 -10.99 1.23
C HIS A 97 5.11 -9.64 1.91
N ALA A 98 4.58 -9.49 3.12
CA ALA A 98 4.82 -8.32 3.96
C ALA A 98 5.37 -8.70 5.32
N LEU A 99 6.26 -7.85 5.82
CA LEU A 99 6.61 -7.79 7.23
C LEU A 99 5.54 -6.99 7.97
N VAL A 100 4.93 -7.64 8.96
CA VAL A 100 3.76 -7.13 9.64
C VAL A 100 3.99 -7.11 11.15
N ALA A 101 3.58 -6.02 11.79
CA ALA A 101 3.53 -5.87 13.24
C ALA A 101 2.07 -5.76 13.69
N GLY A 102 1.63 -6.64 14.59
CA GLY A 102 0.22 -6.72 14.98
C GLY A 102 -0.01 -6.96 16.47
N ILE A 103 -1.29 -7.01 16.83
CA ILE A 103 -1.75 -7.17 18.21
C ILE A 103 -2.17 -8.61 18.46
N ASP A 104 -1.44 -9.33 19.33
CA ASP A 104 -1.79 -10.67 19.81
C ASP A 104 -2.83 -10.56 20.95
N ARG A 105 -2.54 -9.73 21.95
CA ARG A 105 -3.47 -9.45 23.06
C ARG A 105 -3.91 -8.00 23.00
N TYR A 106 -5.19 -7.81 22.67
CA TYR A 106 -5.84 -6.50 22.67
C TYR A 106 -6.01 -5.95 24.09
N PRO A 107 -5.97 -4.61 24.26
CA PRO A 107 -6.32 -3.98 25.52
C PRO A 107 -7.80 -4.25 25.86
N ARG A 108 -8.11 -4.38 27.14
CA ARG A 108 -9.49 -4.58 27.63
C ARG A 108 -10.15 -3.23 27.85
N LYS A 109 -11.49 -3.18 27.73
CA LYS A 109 -12.27 -1.96 28.02
C LYS A 109 -11.96 -1.45 29.45
N VAL A 110 -11.67 -0.15 29.51
CA VAL A 110 -11.49 0.62 30.74
C VAL A 110 -12.74 1.45 31.01
N THR A 111 -13.13 1.56 32.28
CA THR A 111 -14.22 2.44 32.73
C THR A 111 -13.68 3.39 33.79
N THR A 112 -14.39 4.49 34.03
CA THR A 112 -14.00 5.56 34.97
C THR A 112 -13.88 5.08 36.41
N THR A 113 -14.70 4.11 36.82
CA THR A 113 -14.70 3.53 38.19
C THR A 113 -13.45 2.71 38.53
N MET A 114 -12.63 2.35 37.54
CA MET A 114 -11.48 1.49 37.79
C MET A 114 -10.32 2.24 38.43
N GLY A 115 -9.69 1.64 39.44
CA GLY A 115 -8.44 2.16 40.00
C GLY A 115 -7.27 2.10 39.01
N LYS A 116 -6.29 3.01 39.18
CA LYS A 116 -5.11 3.18 38.32
C LYS A 116 -4.34 1.87 38.06
N LYS A 117 -4.19 1.02 39.09
CA LYS A 117 -3.54 -0.31 38.98
C LYS A 117 -4.29 -1.25 38.02
N LYS A 118 -5.62 -1.25 38.05
CA LYS A 118 -6.47 -2.10 37.18
C LYS A 118 -6.46 -1.57 35.75
N ILE A 119 -6.46 -0.25 35.58
CA ILE A 119 -6.32 0.41 34.26
C ILE A 119 -5.00 0.01 33.62
N ALA A 120 -3.87 0.16 34.32
CA ALA A 120 -2.55 -0.18 33.79
C ALA A 120 -2.46 -1.66 33.34
N LYS A 121 -3.03 -2.59 34.13
CA LYS A 121 -3.08 -4.02 33.77
C LYS A 121 -3.97 -4.28 32.53
N ARG A 122 -5.07 -3.54 32.35
CA ARG A 122 -5.99 -3.70 31.20
C ARG A 122 -5.49 -3.06 29.91
N SER A 123 -4.71 -1.98 30.00
CA SER A 123 -4.12 -1.29 28.86
C SER A 123 -2.86 -1.97 28.31
N LYS A 124 -2.35 -3.03 28.95
CA LYS A 124 -1.18 -3.77 28.50
C LYS A 124 -1.46 -4.50 27.19
N ILE A 125 -0.63 -4.27 26.18
CA ILE A 125 -0.75 -4.88 24.85
C ILE A 125 0.34 -5.94 24.67
N LYS A 126 0.01 -7.05 24.01
CA LYS A 126 1.01 -8.01 23.53
C LYS A 126 1.12 -7.90 22.02
N ALA A 127 2.29 -7.50 21.53
CA ALA A 127 2.57 -7.37 20.11
C ALA A 127 3.19 -8.65 19.53
N PHE A 128 3.03 -8.83 18.22
CA PHE A 128 3.78 -9.80 17.43
C PHE A 128 4.36 -9.16 16.17
N VAL A 129 5.46 -9.76 15.69
CA VAL A 129 6.09 -9.40 14.41
C VAL A 129 6.24 -10.70 13.63
N LYS A 130 5.75 -10.73 12.39
CA LYS A 130 5.78 -11.91 11.52
C LYS A 130 5.74 -11.49 10.04
N VAL A 131 6.39 -12.28 9.18
CA VAL A 131 6.23 -12.18 7.72
C VAL A 131 5.03 -13.01 7.30
N PHE A 132 4.12 -12.40 6.53
CA PHE A 132 2.95 -13.06 5.95
C PHE A 132 2.96 -12.96 4.42
N ASN A 133 2.49 -14.01 3.75
CA ASN A 133 2.08 -13.95 2.36
C ASN A 133 0.86 -13.00 2.24
N TYR A 134 0.76 -12.24 1.17
CA TYR A 134 -0.40 -11.38 0.89
C TYR A 134 -1.72 -12.15 0.84
N ASN A 135 -1.75 -13.40 0.37
CA ASN A 135 -2.97 -14.21 0.35
C ASN A 135 -3.53 -14.47 1.76
N HIS A 136 -2.68 -14.40 2.79
CA HIS A 136 -3.07 -14.58 4.18
C HIS A 136 -3.43 -13.27 4.88
N LEU A 137 -3.47 -12.16 4.15
CA LEU A 137 -3.78 -10.84 4.64
C LEU A 137 -5.00 -10.30 3.91
N MET A 138 -6.00 -9.87 4.67
CA MET A 138 -7.10 -9.08 4.15
C MET A 138 -6.75 -7.59 4.30
N PRO A 139 -6.61 -6.84 3.20
CA PRO A 139 -6.39 -5.40 3.26
C PRO A 139 -7.62 -4.71 3.85
N THR A 140 -7.40 -3.61 4.56
CA THR A 140 -8.48 -2.78 5.09
C THR A 140 -8.32 -1.35 4.62
N ARG A 141 -9.41 -0.57 4.68
CA ARG A 141 -9.39 0.86 4.33
C ARG A 141 -8.52 1.70 5.26
N TYR A 142 -8.33 1.24 6.50
CA TYR A 142 -7.70 2.03 7.56
C TYR A 142 -6.17 2.12 7.39
N SER A 143 -5.63 3.28 7.73
CA SER A 143 -4.19 3.50 7.93
C SER A 143 -3.92 3.84 9.40
N VAL A 144 -2.75 3.46 9.88
CA VAL A 144 -2.25 3.87 11.19
C VAL A 144 -0.80 4.27 11.03
N ASP A 145 -0.54 5.55 11.25
CA ASP A 145 0.82 6.10 11.16
C ASP A 145 1.53 5.84 12.48
N ILE A 146 2.16 4.68 12.62
CA ILE A 146 3.00 4.38 13.79
C ILE A 146 4.44 4.48 13.31
N PRO A 147 5.24 5.38 13.90
CA PRO A 147 6.67 5.40 13.64
C PRO A 147 7.27 4.14 14.27
N LEU A 148 7.35 3.08 13.47
CA LEU A 148 8.10 1.86 13.79
C LEU A 148 9.46 2.00 13.14
N ASP A 149 10.51 1.77 13.92
CA ASP A 149 11.86 1.91 13.40
C ASP A 149 12.13 0.74 12.45
N LYS A 150 12.19 1.07 11.16
CA LYS A 150 12.41 0.08 10.10
C LYS A 150 13.72 -0.69 10.31
N THR A 151 14.69 -0.09 11.00
CA THR A 151 15.98 -0.70 11.34
C THR A 151 15.83 -1.85 12.35
N VAL A 152 14.92 -1.72 13.31
CA VAL A 152 14.72 -2.73 14.34
C VAL A 152 13.69 -3.78 13.91
N VAL A 153 12.69 -3.38 13.13
CA VAL A 153 11.68 -4.29 12.58
C VAL A 153 12.04 -4.65 11.13
N ASN A 154 13.08 -5.48 11.01
CA ASN A 154 13.64 -5.95 9.75
C ASN A 154 13.38 -7.45 9.48
N LYS A 155 13.75 -7.92 8.28
CA LYS A 155 13.68 -9.35 7.92
C LYS A 155 14.71 -10.19 8.70
N ASP A 156 15.86 -9.64 9.01
CA ASP A 156 16.95 -10.37 9.68
C ASP A 156 16.64 -10.69 11.14
N VAL A 157 15.66 -9.99 11.72
CA VAL A 157 15.12 -10.19 13.07
C VAL A 157 14.61 -11.62 13.28
N PHE A 158 14.28 -12.36 12.21
CA PHE A 158 13.80 -13.73 12.32
C PHE A 158 14.90 -14.77 12.45
N ARG A 159 16.17 -14.42 12.19
CA ARG A 159 17.32 -15.33 12.37
C ARG A 159 17.60 -15.54 13.85
N ASP A 160 17.65 -14.46 14.63
CA ASP A 160 17.93 -14.53 16.07
C ASP A 160 16.71 -14.33 16.97
N PRO A 161 16.46 -15.22 17.93
CA PRO A 161 15.33 -15.08 18.86
C PRO A 161 15.48 -13.86 19.77
N ALA A 162 16.70 -13.41 20.05
CA ALA A 162 16.98 -12.21 20.85
C ALA A 162 16.50 -10.93 20.13
N LEU A 163 16.85 -10.77 18.85
CA LEU A 163 16.40 -9.65 18.02
C LEU A 163 14.87 -9.66 17.88
N LYS A 164 14.26 -10.83 17.71
CA LYS A 164 12.80 -10.98 17.68
C LYS A 164 12.10 -10.58 18.97
N ARG A 165 12.75 -10.73 20.14
CA ARG A 165 12.24 -10.21 21.42
C ARG A 165 12.34 -8.68 21.44
N LYS A 166 13.44 -8.10 20.95
CA LYS A 166 13.66 -6.64 20.87
C LYS A 166 12.61 -5.96 19.99
N ALA A 167 12.41 -6.44 18.76
CA ALA A 167 11.41 -5.90 17.82
C ALA A 167 9.97 -5.98 18.37
N ARG A 168 9.61 -7.09 19.04
CA ARG A 168 8.30 -7.21 19.71
C ARG A 168 8.13 -6.23 20.87
N ARG A 169 9.20 -5.97 21.63
CA ARG A 169 9.17 -5.03 22.75
C ARG A 169 8.97 -3.61 22.25
N GLU A 170 9.66 -3.22 21.18
CA GLU A 170 9.49 -1.91 20.56
C GLU A 170 8.07 -1.72 20.00
N ALA A 171 7.60 -2.67 19.18
CA ALA A 171 6.25 -2.61 18.65
C ALA A 171 5.19 -2.51 19.78
N LYS A 172 5.41 -3.23 20.89
CA LYS A 172 4.56 -3.13 22.08
C LYS A 172 4.54 -1.72 22.65
N VAL A 173 5.71 -1.11 22.87
CA VAL A 173 5.80 0.24 23.46
C VAL A 173 5.08 1.26 22.56
N LYS A 174 5.34 1.23 21.26
CA LYS A 174 4.67 2.13 20.29
C LYS A 174 3.15 1.92 20.24
N PHE A 175 2.68 0.67 20.29
CA PHE A 175 1.24 0.41 20.34
C PHE A 175 0.61 0.90 21.66
N GLU A 176 1.28 0.74 22.80
CA GLU A 176 0.80 1.21 24.09
C GLU A 176 0.75 2.74 24.16
N GLU A 177 1.77 3.43 23.61
CA GLU A 177 1.79 4.90 23.46
C GLU A 177 0.61 5.39 22.61
N ARG A 178 0.42 4.80 21.42
CA ARG A 178 -0.69 5.21 20.53
C ARG A 178 -2.05 4.92 21.15
N TYR A 179 -2.22 3.81 21.86
CA TYR A 179 -3.48 3.49 22.55
C TYR A 179 -3.84 4.54 23.63
N LYS A 180 -2.85 5.01 24.40
CA LYS A 180 -3.08 6.05 25.42
C LYS A 180 -3.57 7.37 24.83
N THR A 181 -3.23 7.69 23.58
CA THR A 181 -3.74 8.89 22.89
C THR A 181 -5.21 8.79 22.49
N GLY A 182 -5.84 7.61 22.59
CA GLY A 182 -7.25 7.40 22.22
C GLY A 182 -7.52 7.39 20.70
N LYS A 183 -6.47 7.48 19.87
CA LYS A 183 -6.56 7.41 18.40
C LYS A 183 -6.69 5.96 17.91
N ASN A 184 -7.17 5.81 16.67
CA ASN A 184 -7.30 4.51 15.98
C ASN A 184 -8.08 3.44 16.78
N LYS A 185 -9.22 3.83 17.37
CA LYS A 185 -10.09 2.96 18.19
C LYS A 185 -10.37 1.61 17.53
N TRP A 186 -10.67 1.63 16.23
CA TRP A 186 -10.93 0.41 15.46
C TRP A 186 -9.74 -0.56 15.49
N PHE A 187 -8.49 -0.08 15.38
CA PHE A 187 -7.30 -0.95 15.37
C PHE A 187 -7.11 -1.68 16.71
N PHE A 188 -7.35 -0.99 17.83
CA PHE A 188 -7.17 -1.54 19.18
C PHE A 188 -8.38 -2.34 19.68
N GLN A 189 -9.53 -2.25 19.01
CA GLN A 189 -10.70 -3.05 19.32
C GLN A 189 -10.59 -4.45 18.73
N LYS A 190 -10.82 -5.47 19.57
CA LYS A 190 -10.87 -6.87 19.14
C LYS A 190 -12.01 -7.05 18.13
N LEU A 191 -11.72 -7.71 17.01
CA LEU A 191 -12.75 -8.17 16.07
C LEU A 191 -13.53 -9.33 16.69
N ARG A 192 -14.86 -9.28 16.60
CA ARG A 192 -15.76 -10.35 17.02
C ARG A 192 -16.21 -11.06 15.75
N PHE A 193 -15.85 -12.33 15.65
CA PHE A 193 -16.27 -13.28 14.65
C PHE A 193 -16.63 -14.56 15.39
#